data_AF-A0A0V0GKR4-F1
#
_entry.id   AF-A0A0V0GKR4-F1
#
_cell.length_a   1.000
_cell.length_b   1.000
_cell.length_c   1.000
_cell.angle_alpha   90.00
_cell.angle_beta   90.00
_cell.angle_gamma   90.00
#
_symmetry.space_group_name_H-M   'P 1'
#
loop_
_entity.id
_entity.type
_entity.pdbx_description
1 polymer ?
#
loop_
_entity_poly.entity_id
_entity_poly.type
_entity_poly.pdbx_seq_one_letter_code
_entity_poly.pdbx_strand_id
1 'polypeptide(L)'
;MWIGNLTNLKVFAAYENEFSGGVPVNLGLYSDLSLLNLHSNQLEGTIPESICANGNLEFLVLTQNKLTGMIPDSIGNCKGLSSIRIGNNKLIGGIPKSIGNISS
;
A
#
# COMPACT_ATOMS: atom_id res chain seq x y z
N MET A 1 0.47 10.33 -11.47
CA MET A 1 -0.61 11.02 -10.72
C MET A 1 0.05 11.88 -9.65
N TRP A 2 -0.26 13.17 -9.60
CA TRP A 2 0.44 14.21 -8.82
C TRP A 2 0.39 14.03 -7.29
N ILE A 3 -0.58 13.26 -6.80
CA ILE A 3 -0.82 13.04 -5.36
C ILE A 3 0.40 12.47 -4.63
N GLY A 4 1.23 11.65 -5.30
CA GLY A 4 2.42 11.06 -4.69
C GLY A 4 3.57 12.03 -4.42
N ASN A 5 3.49 13.28 -4.92
CA ASN A 5 4.51 14.30 -4.66
C ASN A 5 4.17 15.18 -3.45
N LEU A 6 3.06 14.93 -2.75
CA LEU A 6 2.68 15.66 -1.56
C LEU A 6 3.48 15.15 -0.36
N THR A 7 4.64 15.75 -0.11
CA THR A 7 5.60 15.25 0.90
C THR A 7 5.06 15.24 2.33
N ASN A 8 4.12 16.13 2.66
CA ASN A 8 3.48 16.20 3.97
C ASN A 8 2.17 15.39 4.07
N LEU A 9 1.83 14.60 3.05
CA LEU A 9 0.59 13.80 3.05
C LEU A 9 0.72 12.63 4.01
N LYS A 10 -0.09 12.63 5.07
CA LYS A 10 -0.11 11.58 6.10
C LYS A 10 -1.22 10.56 5.90
N VAL A 11 -2.37 11.03 5.45
CA VAL A 11 -3.58 10.22 5.30
C VAL A 11 -4.08 10.42 3.88
N PHE A 12 -4.20 9.32 3.15
CA PHE A 12 -4.90 9.31 1.87
C PHE A 12 -5.99 8.23 1.91
N ALA A 13 -7.23 8.69 1.94
CA ALA A 13 -8.41 7.83 1.93
C ALA A 13 -9.29 8.22 0.73
N ALA A 14 -9.44 7.30 -0.20
CA ALA A 14 -10.19 7.48 -1.45
C ALA A 14 -10.90 6.16 -1.81
N TYR A 15 -11.49 5.52 -0.81
CA TYR A 15 -12.18 4.24 -0.93
C TYR A 15 -13.57 4.40 -1.55
N GLU A 16 -14.14 3.31 -2.06
CA GLU A 16 -15.48 3.26 -2.69
C GLU A 16 -15.64 4.25 -3.85
N ASN A 17 -14.75 4.13 -4.82
CA ASN A 17 -14.75 4.95 -6.04
C ASN A 17 -14.50 4.06 -7.27
N GLU A 18 -14.42 4.67 -8.44
CA GLU A 18 -14.12 3.99 -9.71
C GLU A 18 -12.66 4.23 -10.16
N PHE A 19 -11.74 4.54 -9.25
CA PHE A 19 -10.35 4.82 -9.62
C PHE A 19 -9.68 3.59 -10.24
N SER A 20 -8.98 3.82 -11.34
CA SER A 20 -8.28 2.80 -12.12
C SER A 20 -6.79 3.14 -12.24
N GLY A 21 -6.03 2.26 -12.89
CA GLY A 21 -4.56 2.33 -12.93
C GLY A 21 -3.92 1.77 -11.66
N GLY A 22 -2.61 1.99 -11.51
CA GLY A 22 -1.83 1.43 -10.40
C GLY A 22 -1.78 2.30 -9.15
N VAL A 23 -1.43 1.67 -8.02
CA VAL A 23 -1.07 2.40 -6.80
C VAL A 23 0.18 3.26 -7.08
N PRO A 24 0.13 4.60 -6.90
CA PRO A 24 1.26 5.46 -7.25
C PRO A 24 2.52 5.16 -6.43
N VAL A 25 3.62 4.79 -7.09
CA VAL A 25 4.92 4.51 -6.46
C VAL A 25 5.43 5.68 -5.59
N ASN A 26 5.16 6.91 -6.01
CA ASN A 26 5.58 8.13 -5.32
C ASN A 26 4.93 8.31 -3.94
N LEU A 27 3.74 7.76 -3.70
CA LEU A 27 3.11 7.81 -2.38
C LEU A 27 3.99 7.15 -1.32
N GLY A 28 4.61 6.02 -1.65
CA GLY A 28 5.54 5.34 -0.75
C GLY A 28 6.91 6.02 -0.64
N LEU A 29 7.38 6.67 -1.72
CA LEU A 29 8.72 7.28 -1.78
C LEU A 29 8.80 8.63 -1.06
N TYR A 30 7.82 9.51 -1.25
CA TYR A 30 7.95 10.91 -0.88
C TYR A 30 6.99 11.37 0.20
N SER A 31 5.88 10.66 0.41
CA SER A 31 4.86 11.07 1.37
C SER A 31 5.15 10.48 2.75
N ASP A 32 4.86 11.27 3.79
CA ASP A 32 4.90 10.84 5.20
C ASP A 32 3.64 10.03 5.59
N LEU A 33 3.26 9.07 4.74
CA LEU A 33 1.98 8.35 4.87
C LEU A 33 1.97 7.43 6.10
N SER A 34 0.99 7.63 6.96
CA SER A 34 0.59 6.69 8.02
C SER A 34 -0.64 5.87 7.63
N LEU A 35 -1.51 6.38 6.76
CA LEU A 35 -2.71 5.66 6.30
C LEU A 35 -2.88 5.79 4.79
N LEU A 36 -2.95 4.64 4.12
CA LEU A 36 -3.41 4.51 2.75
C LEU A 36 -4.64 3.62 2.68
N ASN A 37 -5.79 4.20 2.34
CA ASN A 37 -7.03 3.47 2.14
C ASN A 37 -7.62 3.72 0.75
N LEU A 38 -7.55 2.70 -0.10
CA LEU A 38 -8.03 2.68 -1.47
C LEU A 38 -8.97 1.48 -1.72
N HIS A 39 -9.64 0.96 -0.69
CA HIS A 39 -10.51 -0.20 -0.88
C HIS A 39 -11.67 0.08 -1.86
N SER A 40 -12.20 -0.97 -2.45
CA SER A 40 -13.39 -0.92 -3.33
C SER A 40 -13.20 0.07 -4.48
N ASN A 41 -12.17 -0.16 -5.28
CA ASN A 41 -11.84 0.59 -6.49
C ASN A 41 -11.54 -0.39 -7.64
N GLN A 42 -11.06 0.14 -8.77
CA GLN A 42 -10.69 -0.64 -9.96
C GLN A 42 -9.16 -0.66 -10.18
N LEU A 43 -8.37 -0.52 -9.12
CA LEU A 43 -6.92 -0.43 -9.22
C LEU A 43 -6.30 -1.74 -9.70
N GLU A 44 -5.31 -1.64 -10.56
CA GLU A 44 -4.61 -2.75 -11.22
C GLU A 44 -3.10 -2.65 -11.05
N GLY A 45 -2.34 -3.59 -11.65
CA GLY A 45 -0.89 -3.66 -11.44
C GLY A 45 -0.52 -4.16 -10.05
N THR A 46 0.70 -3.87 -9.60
CA THR A 46 1.26 -4.42 -8.36
C THR A 46 1.20 -3.43 -7.19
N ILE A 47 1.35 -3.94 -5.98
CA ILE A 47 1.67 -3.10 -4.81
C ILE A 47 3.14 -2.64 -4.97
N PRO A 48 3.45 -1.34 -4.97
CA PRO A 48 4.81 -0.87 -5.18
C PRO A 48 5.76 -1.31 -4.06
N GLU A 49 6.99 -1.70 -4.40
CA GLU A 49 8.06 -1.96 -3.43
C GLU A 49 8.43 -0.72 -2.59
N SER A 50 8.07 0.47 -3.06
CA SER A 50 8.29 1.69 -2.30
C SER A 50 7.26 1.94 -1.20
N ILE A 51 6.19 1.13 -1.08
CA ILE A 51 5.04 1.44 -0.21
C ILE A 51 5.44 1.68 1.27
N CYS A 52 6.56 1.10 1.69
CA CYS A 52 7.16 1.23 3.01
C CYS A 52 8.49 1.99 3.04
N ALA A 53 8.85 2.75 2.00
CA ALA A 53 10.18 3.37 1.93
C ALA A 53 10.46 4.34 3.08
N ASN A 54 9.44 5.07 3.55
CA ASN A 54 9.55 5.97 4.71
C ASN A 54 9.26 5.29 6.06
N GLY A 55 8.86 4.01 6.08
CA GLY A 55 8.65 3.23 7.31
C GLY A 55 7.45 3.62 8.19
N ASN A 56 6.78 4.74 7.89
CA ASN A 56 5.74 5.35 8.73
C ASN A 56 4.32 4.81 8.51
N LEU A 57 4.11 3.94 7.52
CA LEU A 57 2.78 3.43 7.20
C LEU A 57 2.27 2.50 8.32
N GLU A 58 1.12 2.82 8.87
CA GLU A 58 0.45 2.09 9.95
C GLU A 58 -0.74 1.27 9.44
N PHE A 59 -1.43 1.79 8.41
CA PHE A 59 -2.63 1.18 7.85
C PHE A 59 -2.54 1.12 6.32
N LEU A 60 -2.50 -0.10 5.77
CA LEU A 60 -2.57 -0.35 4.34
C LEU A 60 -3.87 -1.10 4.00
N VAL A 61 -4.81 -0.41 3.34
CA VAL A 61 -6.12 -0.96 2.98
C VAL A 61 -6.32 -0.86 1.47
N LEU A 62 -6.18 -1.99 0.79
CA LEU A 62 -6.29 -2.16 -0.67
C LEU A 62 -7.32 -3.23 -1.08
N THR A 63 -8.14 -3.69 -0.13
CA THR A 63 -9.16 -4.73 -0.34
C THR A 63 -10.12 -4.38 -1.48
N GLN A 64 -10.61 -5.40 -2.20
CA GLN A 64 -11.56 -5.21 -3.32
C GLN A 64 -11.01 -4.30 -4.43
N ASN A 65 -9.92 -4.74 -5.05
CA ASN A 65 -9.34 -4.14 -6.24
C ASN A 65 -8.97 -5.26 -7.25
N LYS A 66 -8.22 -4.94 -8.30
CA LYS A 66 -7.73 -5.88 -9.32
C LYS A 66 -6.20 -6.03 -9.28
N LEU A 67 -5.56 -5.75 -8.14
CA LEU A 67 -4.10 -5.80 -7.99
C LEU A 67 -3.58 -7.22 -8.21
N THR A 68 -2.44 -7.33 -8.89
CA THR A 68 -1.77 -8.59 -9.26
C THR A 68 -0.35 -8.63 -8.67
N GLY A 69 0.37 -9.71 -8.92
CA GLY A 69 1.75 -9.89 -8.45
C GLY A 69 1.83 -10.33 -6.99
N MET A 70 3.02 -10.22 -6.41
CA MET A 70 3.30 -10.66 -5.04
C MET A 70 3.13 -9.52 -4.05
N ILE A 71 2.99 -9.86 -2.77
CA ILE A 71 3.14 -8.88 -1.68
C ILE A 71 4.63 -8.50 -1.63
N PRO A 72 4.98 -7.21 -1.69
CA PRO A 72 6.39 -6.79 -1.76
C PRO A 72 7.11 -7.11 -0.45
N ASP A 73 8.36 -7.58 -0.54
CA ASP A 73 9.18 -7.93 0.63
C ASP A 73 9.47 -6.69 1.49
N SER A 74 9.49 -5.50 0.89
CA SER A 74 9.60 -4.21 1.56
C SER A 74 8.51 -3.94 2.61
N ILE A 75 7.41 -4.70 2.63
CA ILE A 75 6.36 -4.56 3.66
C ILE A 75 6.91 -4.69 5.08
N GLY A 76 8.00 -5.45 5.27
CA GLY A 76 8.71 -5.59 6.55
C GLY A 76 9.48 -4.35 7.03
N ASN A 77 9.58 -3.32 6.19
CA ASN A 77 10.21 -2.04 6.53
C ASN A 77 9.25 -1.08 7.23
N CYS A 78 7.93 -1.28 7.08
CA CYS A 78 6.95 -0.48 7.80
C CYS A 78 6.89 -0.92 9.27
N LYS A 79 7.72 -0.31 10.13
CA LYS A 79 7.81 -0.70 11.56
C LYS A 79 6.54 -0.36 12.36
N GLY A 80 5.79 0.64 11.92
CA GLY A 80 4.50 1.02 12.51
C GLY A 80 3.29 0.23 11.99
N LEU A 81 3.46 -0.71 11.05
CA LEU A 81 2.33 -1.33 10.37
C LEU A 81 1.51 -2.20 11.32
N SER A 82 0.26 -1.77 11.56
CA SER A 82 -0.66 -2.43 12.49
C SER A 82 -1.77 -3.19 11.78
N SER A 83 -2.09 -2.82 10.54
CA SER A 83 -3.16 -3.44 9.77
C SER A 83 -2.84 -3.48 8.28
N ILE A 84 -2.91 -4.69 7.71
CA ILE A 84 -2.82 -4.95 6.28
C ILE A 84 -4.11 -5.61 5.81
N ARG A 85 -4.83 -4.94 4.90
CA ARG A 85 -6.07 -5.45 4.29
C ARG A 85 -5.93 -5.44 2.78
N ILE A 86 -5.58 -6.59 2.21
CA ILE A 86 -5.28 -6.76 0.77
C ILE A 86 -6.09 -7.87 0.09
N GLY A 87 -7.03 -8.49 0.83
CA GLY A 87 -7.92 -9.54 0.29
C GLY A 87 -8.82 -9.05 -0.86
N ASN A 88 -9.45 -9.97 -1.57
CA ASN A 88 -10.26 -9.67 -2.76
C ASN A 88 -9.47 -8.87 -3.82
N ASN A 89 -8.29 -9.38 -4.14
CA ASN A 89 -7.43 -8.96 -5.26
C ASN A 89 -6.99 -10.21 -6.04
N LYS A 90 -6.12 -10.05 -7.03
CA LYS A 90 -5.51 -11.12 -7.83
C LYS A 90 -4.04 -11.35 -7.46
N LEU A 91 -3.68 -11.13 -6.19
CA LEU A 91 -2.33 -11.34 -5.67
C LEU A 91 -1.97 -12.83 -5.70
N ILE A 92 -0.70 -13.12 -5.95
CA ILE A 92 -0.14 -14.48 -6.06
C ILE A 92 1.07 -14.64 -5.13
N GLY A 93 1.54 -15.88 -4.98
CA GLY A 93 2.69 -16.21 -4.14
C GLY A 93 2.33 -16.39 -2.66
N GLY A 94 3.34 -16.36 -1.80
CA GLY A 94 3.19 -16.53 -0.35
C GLY A 94 3.24 -15.21 0.42
N ILE A 95 2.90 -15.27 1.70
CA ILE A 95 3.13 -14.16 2.62
C ILE A 95 4.66 -13.97 2.79
N PRO A 96 5.20 -12.77 2.56
CA PRO A 96 6.64 -12.53 2.62
C PRO A 96 7.14 -12.71 4.05
N LYS A 97 8.27 -13.40 4.23
CA LYS A 97 8.85 -13.65 5.56
C LYS A 97 9.21 -12.36 6.28
N SER A 98 9.50 -11.30 5.53
CA SER A 98 9.78 -9.96 6.05
C SER A 98 8.62 -9.38 6.87
N ILE A 99 7.40 -9.89 6.74
CA ILE A 99 6.28 -9.51 7.61
C ILE A 99 6.59 -9.76 9.09
N GLY A 100 7.44 -10.76 9.40
CA GLY A 100 7.91 -11.03 10.76
C GLY A 100 8.88 -9.97 11.30
N ASN A 101 9.42 -9.10 10.44
CA ASN A 101 10.28 -7.98 10.84
C ASN A 101 9.46 -6.75 11.27
N ILE A 102 8.13 -6.80 11.14
CA ILE A 102 7.21 -5.80 11.67
C ILE A 102 7.07 -6.09 13.17
N SER A 103 8.13 -5.83 13.92
CA SER A 103 8.16 -5.93 15.37
C SER A 103 8.01 -4.54 15.96
N SER A 104 7.07 -4.39 16.91
CA SER A 104 7.03 -3.27 17.85
C SER A 104 8.27 -3.24 18.73
#